data_AF-A0A1Q5KIP5-F1
#
_entry.id   AF-A0A1Q5KIP5-F1
#
_cell.length_a   1.000
_cell.length_b   1.000
_cell.length_c   1.000
_cell.angle_alpha   90.00
_cell.angle_beta   90.00
_cell.angle_gamma   90.00
#
_symmetry.space_group_name_H-M   'P 1'
#
loop_
_entity.id
_entity.type
_entity.pdbx_description
1 polymer ?
#
loop_
_entity_poly.entity_id
_entity_poly.type
_entity_poly.pdbx_seq_one_letter_code
_entity_poly.pdbx_strand_id
1 'polypeptide(L)'
;MQSESAHRRAAGAAGSGGLLAQAYVDGPGHCTFTTAETLAALHTLEHRLATGRWTADPATLNSRASAADPSTAPRYTSHRPAPYPRPYDLAHPGDVRR
;
A
#
# COMPACT_ATOMS: atom_id res chain seq x y z
N MET A 1 -7.96 5.81 -1.09
CA MET A 1 -8.14 7.06 -1.88
C MET A 1 -7.93 6.81 -3.38
N GLN A 2 -8.63 7.54 -4.25
CA GLN A 2 -8.51 7.38 -5.72
C GLN A 2 -7.08 7.60 -6.27
N SER A 3 -6.28 8.46 -5.63
CA SER A 3 -4.87 8.74 -5.98
C SER A 3 -3.99 7.49 -5.92
N GLU A 4 -4.32 6.53 -5.07
CA GLU A 4 -3.58 5.25 -4.95
C GLU A 4 -3.66 4.43 -6.24
N SER A 5 -4.81 4.50 -6.94
CA SER A 5 -4.98 3.80 -8.22
C SER A 5 -4.10 4.39 -9.32
N ALA A 6 -3.96 5.72 -9.36
CA ALA A 6 -3.08 6.42 -10.30
C ALA A 6 -1.61 6.14 -10.01
N HIS A 7 -1.21 6.13 -8.72
CA HIS A 7 0.16 5.80 -8.33
C HIS A 7 0.54 4.37 -8.73
N ARG A 8 -0.37 3.40 -8.53
CA ARG A 8 -0.15 2.02 -8.98
C ARG A 8 0.04 1.93 -10.49
N ARG A 9 -0.77 2.65 -11.27
CA ARG A 9 -0.62 2.72 -12.73
C ARG A 9 0.72 3.33 -13.14
N ALA A 10 1.11 4.45 -12.54
CA ALA A 10 2.40 5.11 -12.79
C ALA A 10 3.58 4.18 -12.51
N ALA A 11 3.59 3.48 -11.36
CA ALA A 11 4.64 2.52 -11.04
C ALA A 11 4.68 1.36 -12.06
N GLY A 12 3.52 0.84 -12.46
CA GLY A 12 3.43 -0.20 -13.48
C GLY A 12 3.95 0.25 -14.85
N ALA A 13 3.51 1.41 -15.34
CA ALA A 13 3.93 1.98 -16.62
C ALA A 13 5.44 2.28 -16.66
N ALA A 14 6.03 2.67 -15.53
CA ALA A 14 7.47 2.90 -15.39
C ALA A 14 8.29 1.61 -15.16
N GLY A 15 7.69 0.42 -15.24
CA GLY A 15 8.37 -0.86 -14.96
C GLY A 15 8.75 -1.07 -13.48
N SER A 16 8.35 -0.15 -12.59
CA SER A 16 8.64 -0.16 -11.16
C SER A 16 7.55 -0.85 -10.33
N GLY A 17 6.61 -1.56 -10.96
CA GLY A 17 5.48 -2.20 -10.27
C GLY A 17 5.90 -3.18 -9.18
N GLY A 18 7.02 -3.90 -9.37
CA GLY A 18 7.58 -4.80 -8.35
C GLY A 18 8.17 -4.07 -7.12
N LEU A 19 8.40 -2.75 -7.20
CA LEU A 19 8.86 -1.93 -6.10
C LEU A 19 7.70 -1.41 -5.22
N LEU A 20 6.46 -1.58 -5.65
CA LEU A 20 5.28 -1.03 -4.98
C LEU A 20 4.40 -2.13 -4.39
N ALA A 21 4.15 -2.04 -3.09
CA ALA A 21 3.00 -2.69 -2.45
C ALA A 21 2.13 -1.62 -1.79
N GLN A 22 0.81 -1.81 -1.83
CA GLN A 22 -0.16 -0.92 -1.20
C GLN A 22 -1.05 -1.75 -0.28
N ALA A 23 -1.14 -1.33 0.97
CA ALA A 23 -2.01 -1.91 1.98
C ALA A 23 -2.95 -0.83 2.53
N TYR A 24 -4.10 -1.27 3.03
CA TYR A 24 -5.19 -0.38 3.44
C TYR A 24 -5.66 -0.75 4.83
N VAL A 25 -5.95 0.25 5.65
CA VAL A 25 -6.56 0.07 6.97
C VAL A 25 -7.98 0.61 6.95
N ASP A 26 -8.87 -0.08 7.65
CA ASP A 26 -10.22 0.42 7.92
C ASP A 26 -10.22 1.22 9.21
N GLY A 27 -9.91 2.52 9.12
CA GLY A 27 -9.79 3.42 10.26
C GLY A 27 -10.40 4.80 9.96
N PRO A 28 -11.01 5.46 10.95
CA PRO A 28 -11.62 6.77 10.75
C PRO A 28 -10.56 7.86 10.61
N GLY A 29 -10.66 8.70 9.57
CA GLY A 29 -9.80 9.88 9.38
C GLY A 29 -8.56 9.63 8.51
N HIS A 30 -7.82 10.71 8.22
CA HIS A 30 -6.58 10.65 7.44
C HIS A 30 -5.39 10.39 8.36
N CYS A 31 -4.51 9.47 7.98
CA CYS A 31 -3.28 9.15 8.70
C CYS A 31 -3.46 8.69 10.16
N THR A 32 -4.62 8.14 10.52
CA THR A 32 -4.95 7.63 11.86
C THR A 32 -4.53 6.16 12.04
N PHE A 33 -3.34 5.83 11.52
CA PHE A 33 -2.72 4.53 11.70
C PHE A 33 -2.29 4.37 13.15
N THR A 34 -2.42 3.16 13.69
CA THR A 34 -1.86 2.84 15.01
C THR A 34 -0.34 2.67 14.90
N THR A 35 0.36 2.74 16.03
CA THR A 35 1.79 2.42 16.09
C THR A 35 2.04 0.98 15.61
N ALA A 36 1.17 0.04 16.00
CA ALA A 36 1.22 -1.36 15.58
C ALA A 36 1.12 -1.52 14.06
N GLU A 37 0.19 -0.82 13.42
CA GLU A 37 0.03 -0.80 11.96
C GLU A 37 1.29 -0.20 11.29
N THR A 38 1.80 0.91 11.81
CA THR A 38 3.03 1.53 11.27
C THR A 38 4.24 0.60 11.36
N LEU A 39 4.44 -0.09 12.48
CA LEU A 39 5.51 -1.07 12.67
C LEU A 39 5.35 -2.28 11.75
N ALA A 40 4.12 -2.78 11.57
CA ALA A 40 3.85 -3.87 10.64
C ALA A 40 4.21 -3.51 9.19
N ALA A 41 3.86 -2.30 8.75
CA ALA A 41 4.24 -1.80 7.43
C ALA A 41 5.77 -1.67 7.28
N LEU A 42 6.45 -1.16 8.31
CA LEU A 42 7.90 -1.03 8.33
C LEU A 42 8.60 -2.40 8.22
N HIS A 43 8.24 -3.35 9.07
CA HIS A 43 8.81 -4.70 9.02
C HIS A 43 8.50 -5.43 7.70
N THR A 44 7.37 -5.11 7.08
CA THR A 44 7.04 -5.62 5.74
C THR A 44 7.98 -5.07 4.67
N LEU A 45 8.31 -3.77 4.74
CA LEU A 45 9.29 -3.15 3.86
C LEU A 45 10.69 -3.73 4.09
N GLU A 46 11.13 -3.87 5.33
CA GLU A 46 12.41 -4.49 5.69
C GLU A 46 12.51 -5.93 5.15
N HIS A 47 11.45 -6.72 5.34
CA HIS A 47 11.40 -8.08 4.80
C HIS A 47 11.51 -8.10 3.28
N ARG A 48 10.87 -7.16 2.58
CA ARG A 48 10.99 -7.02 1.13
C ARG A 48 12.41 -6.63 0.72
N LEU A 49 13.08 -5.76 1.47
CA LEU A 49 14.47 -5.39 1.19
C LEU A 49 15.41 -6.59 1.38
N ALA A 50 15.17 -7.43 2.39
CA ALA A 50 15.98 -8.61 2.66
C ALA A 50 15.74 -9.75 1.65
N THR A 51 14.50 -9.96 1.19
CA THR A 51 14.11 -11.15 0.41
C THR A 51 13.79 -10.86 -1.06
N GLY A 52 13.63 -9.57 -1.42
CA GLY A 52 13.14 -9.15 -2.72
C GLY A 52 11.64 -9.38 -2.95
N ARG A 53 10.89 -9.91 -1.96
CA ARG A 53 9.48 -10.30 -2.12
C ARG A 53 8.56 -9.50 -1.19
N TRP A 54 7.43 -9.06 -1.74
CA TRP A 54 6.37 -8.47 -0.94
C TRP A 54 5.55 -9.54 -0.23
N THR A 55 5.30 -9.33 1.06
CA THR A 55 4.33 -10.08 1.88
C THR A 55 3.45 -9.08 2.62
N ALA A 56 2.57 -8.42 1.85
CA ALA A 56 1.78 -7.27 2.30
C ALA A 56 0.25 -7.52 2.21
N ASP A 57 -0.18 -8.78 2.25
CA ASP A 57 -1.60 -9.10 2.36
C ASP A 57 -2.12 -8.73 3.77
N PRO A 58 -3.43 -8.44 3.91
CA PRO A 58 -3.99 -7.99 5.18
C PRO A 58 -3.78 -8.95 6.35
N ALA A 59 -3.84 -10.27 6.12
CA ALA A 59 -3.69 -11.25 7.20
C ALA A 59 -2.26 -11.25 7.75
N THR A 60 -1.25 -11.25 6.86
CA THR A 60 0.15 -11.14 7.25
C THR A 60 0.44 -9.82 7.99
N LEU A 61 -0.09 -8.71 7.49
CA LEU A 61 0.11 -7.40 8.12
C LEU A 61 -0.56 -7.30 9.49
N ASN A 62 -1.78 -7.82 9.64
CA ASN A 62 -2.45 -7.89 10.94
C ASN A 62 -1.68 -8.78 11.92
N SER A 63 -1.16 -9.92 11.47
CA SER A 63 -0.32 -10.78 12.32
C SER A 63 0.94 -10.06 12.80
N ARG A 64 1.63 -9.33 11.92
CA ARG A 64 2.80 -8.51 12.29
C ARG A 64 2.44 -7.40 13.27
N ALA A 65 1.32 -6.72 13.06
CA ALA A 65 0.87 -5.64 13.94
C ALA A 65 0.54 -6.17 15.34
N SER A 66 -0.20 -7.28 15.45
CA SER A 66 -0.48 -7.93 16.73
C SER A 66 0.77 -8.43 17.45
N ALA A 67 1.79 -8.87 16.71
CA ALA A 67 3.08 -9.25 17.29
C ALA A 67 3.87 -8.04 17.81
N ALA A 68 3.75 -6.88 17.15
CA ALA A 68 4.41 -5.65 17.58
C ALA A 68 3.74 -5.01 18.79
N ASP A 69 2.40 -5.02 18.83
CA ASP A 69 1.61 -4.55 19.96
C ASP A 69 0.26 -5.30 20.03
N PRO A 70 0.08 -6.20 21.01
CA PRO A 70 -1.15 -6.97 21.17
C PRO A 70 -2.29 -6.17 21.83
N SER A 71 -2.01 -4.97 22.38
CA SER A 71 -3.02 -4.16 23.08
C SER A 71 -4.00 -3.46 22.14
N THR A 72 -3.64 -3.35 20.85
CA THR A 72 -4.45 -2.68 19.83
C THR A 72 -4.78 -3.64 18.70
N ALA A 73 -6.06 -3.84 18.41
CA ALA A 73 -6.49 -4.66 17.28
C ALA A 73 -6.09 -3.97 15.95
N PRO A 74 -5.34 -4.65 15.06
CA PRO A 74 -4.94 -4.09 13.78
C PRO A 74 -6.09 -4.17 12.76
N ARG A 75 -6.11 -3.22 11.83
CA ARG A 75 -7.27 -2.99 10.95
C ARG A 75 -6.93 -3.10 9.47
N TYR A 76 -5.88 -3.83 9.09
CA TYR A 76 -5.61 -4.05 7.67
C TYR A 76 -6.75 -4.82 7.02
N THR A 77 -7.17 -4.35 5.84
CA THR A 77 -8.30 -4.90 5.10
C THR A 77 -7.99 -5.03 3.62
N SER A 78 -8.71 -5.92 2.94
CA SER A 78 -8.72 -5.97 1.49
C SER A 78 -9.52 -4.80 0.96
N HIS A 79 -8.86 -3.90 0.24
CA HIS A 79 -9.53 -2.76 -0.38
C HIS A 79 -9.01 -2.56 -1.80
N ARG A 80 -9.93 -2.20 -2.70
CA ARG A 80 -9.63 -1.83 -4.08
C ARG A 80 -10.03 -0.37 -4.28
N PRO A 81 -9.06 0.56 -4.38
CA PRO A 81 -9.38 1.95 -4.66
C PRO A 81 -10.12 2.06 -5.98
N ALA A 82 -11.14 2.92 -6.02
CA ALA A 82 -11.85 3.15 -7.26
C ALA A 82 -10.95 3.88 -8.28
N PRO A 83 -11.30 3.86 -9.58
CA PRO A 83 -10.49 4.47 -10.61
C PRO A 83 -10.27 5.96 -10.39
N TYR A 84 -9.07 6.45 -10.73
CA TYR A 84 -8.78 7.88 -10.70
C TYR A 84 -9.69 8.60 -11.70
N PRO A 85 -10.44 9.65 -11.29
CA PRO A 85 -11.48 10.25 -12.12
C PRO A 85 -10.93 11.22 -13.18
N ARG A 86 -9.64 11.55 -13.16
CA ARG A 86 -9.05 12.45 -14.15
C ARG A 86 -8.62 11.66 -15.38
N PRO A 87 -8.88 12.18 -16.60
CA PRO A 87 -8.46 11.50 -17.83
C PRO A 87 -6.94 11.32 -17.88
N TYR A 88 -6.20 12.34 -17.43
CA TYR A 88 -4.74 12.41 -17.46
C TYR A 88 -4.14 12.10 -16.07
N ASP A 89 -3.11 11.26 -16.06
CA ASP A 89 -2.21 10.96 -14.93
C ASP A 89 -0.81 10.65 -15.49
N LEU A 90 0.20 10.46 -14.63
CA LEU A 90 1.58 10.18 -15.07
C LEU A 90 1.74 8.92 -15.95
N ALA A 91 0.72 8.07 -16.04
CA ALA A 91 0.68 6.88 -16.90
C ALA A 91 -0.34 6.99 -18.05
N HIS A 92 -0.95 8.16 -18.26
CA HIS A 92 -1.93 8.33 -19.31
C HIS A 92 -1.27 8.14 -20.69
N PRO A 93 -1.88 7.37 -21.62
CA PRO A 93 -1.32 7.13 -22.95
C PRO A 93 -1.00 8.41 -23.75
N GLY A 94 -1.63 9.55 -23.44
CA GLY A 94 -1.33 10.85 -24.04
C GLY A 94 -0.15 11.62 -23.41
N ASP A 95 0.29 11.22 -22.21
CA ASP A 95 1.34 11.88 -21.41
C ASP A 95 2.69 11.16 -21.52
N VAL A 96 2.72 9.91 -22.02
CA VAL A 96 3.94 9.23 -22.52
C VAL A 96 4.38 9.85 -23.86
N ARG A 97 4.80 11.11 -23.83
CA ARG A 97 5.52 11.70 -24.98
C ARG A 97 6.98 11.22 -24.95
N ARG A 98 7.44 10.79 -26.13
CA ARG A 98 8.81 10.40 -26.52
C ARG A 98 9.90 11.28 -25.91
#